data_AF-A0A5S5C2D2-F1
#
_entry.id   AF-A0A5S5C2D2-F1
#
_cell.length_a   1.000
_cell.length_b   1.000
_cell.length_c   1.000
_cell.angle_alpha   90.00
_cell.angle_beta   90.00
_cell.angle_gamma   90.00
#
_symmetry.space_group_name_H-M   'P 1'
#
loop_
_entity.id
_entity.type
_entity.pdbx_description
1 polymer ?
#
loop_
_entity_poly.entity_id
_entity_poly.type
_entity_poly.pdbx_seq_one_letter_code
_entity_poly.pdbx_strand_id
1 'polypeptide(L)'
;MNIEEFIEFTNSEQYYQNAHLSCVHIQSEASNFQNIYFDLLVNLDSVIGEPTKETWRLSAIGCDFMYNMLGKFFMPYIQLKLHKDHPLVWHNNSKMVECKLVGFPENQNLFLGDVYYAYLKVSRNWIQASRDFFAIEYAFKKNGSMNLTIPMQLKTSVETICKNHQIEFVDVSLLESQSTSDKELQALIFTNDYISPDGFNIGQPHILAKQFELKRIK
;
A
#
# COMPACT_ATOMS: atom_id res chain seq x y z
N MET A 1 23.80 -10.83 -2.65
CA MET A 1 22.66 -10.07 -2.13
C MET A 1 21.62 -9.86 -3.21
N ASN A 2 20.71 -10.82 -3.30
CA ASN A 2 19.41 -10.64 -3.94
C ASN A 2 18.49 -9.79 -3.03
N ILE A 3 17.23 -9.62 -3.43
CA ILE A 3 16.28 -8.77 -2.67
C ILE A 3 15.94 -9.38 -1.31
N GLU A 4 15.84 -10.71 -1.21
CA GLU A 4 15.55 -11.42 0.04
C GLU A 4 16.69 -11.24 1.06
N GLU A 5 17.93 -11.46 0.64
CA GLU A 5 19.14 -11.25 1.46
C GLU A 5 19.24 -9.79 1.94
N PHE A 6 18.84 -8.82 1.10
CA PHE A 6 18.84 -7.41 1.49
C PHE A 6 17.74 -7.07 2.49
N ILE A 7 16.56 -7.66 2.33
CA ILE A 7 15.48 -7.55 3.31
C ILE A 7 15.97 -8.11 4.65
N GLU A 8 16.52 -9.32 4.69
CA GLU A 8 17.09 -9.90 5.91
C GLU A 8 18.15 -8.99 6.54
N PHE A 9 19.06 -8.46 5.72
CA PHE A 9 20.08 -7.52 6.18
C PHE A 9 19.48 -6.26 6.81
N THR A 10 18.53 -5.60 6.15
CA THR A 10 17.89 -4.36 6.65
C THR A 10 17.02 -4.57 7.89
N ASN A 11 16.57 -5.81 8.14
CA ASN A 11 15.82 -6.18 9.33
C ASN A 11 16.71 -6.68 10.48
N SER A 12 18.03 -6.78 10.28
CA SER A 12 18.95 -7.20 11.34
C SER A 12 19.12 -6.13 12.42
N GLU A 13 19.38 -6.57 13.66
CA GLU A 13 19.66 -5.66 14.78
C GLU A 13 20.89 -4.79 14.51
N GLN A 14 21.93 -5.36 13.88
CA GLN A 14 23.14 -4.64 13.51
C GLN A 14 22.85 -3.48 12.57
N TYR A 15 21.99 -3.70 11.56
CA TYR A 15 21.58 -2.66 10.63
C TYR A 15 20.79 -1.57 11.36
N TYR A 16 19.81 -1.95 12.18
CA TYR A 16 18.98 -1.00 12.90
C TYR A 16 19.78 0.00 13.75
N GLN A 17 20.85 -0.47 14.39
CA GLN A 17 21.68 0.34 15.27
C GLN A 17 22.69 1.24 14.54
N ASN A 18 23.13 0.85 13.34
CA ASN A 18 24.33 1.43 12.72
C ASN A 18 24.14 1.84 11.25
N ALA A 19 22.91 1.80 10.72
CA ALA A 19 22.68 2.04 9.30
C ALA A 19 21.70 3.18 9.02
N HIS A 20 21.94 3.84 7.90
CA HIS A 20 21.05 4.83 7.32
C HIS A 20 20.72 4.47 5.87
N LEU A 21 19.45 4.64 5.53
CA LEU A 21 18.92 4.43 4.18
C LEU A 21 18.43 5.74 3.58
N SER A 22 18.79 6.00 2.33
CA SER A 22 18.20 7.07 1.53
C SER A 22 18.01 6.65 0.09
N CYS A 23 16.96 7.16 -0.55
CA CYS A 23 16.79 7.07 -2.00
C CYS A 23 17.41 8.31 -2.64
N VAL A 24 18.52 8.15 -3.34
CA VAL A 24 19.31 9.27 -3.89
C VAL A 24 18.96 9.59 -5.34
N HIS A 25 18.41 8.63 -6.07
CA HIS A 25 18.02 8.80 -7.47
C HIS A 25 16.87 7.87 -7.83
N ILE A 26 15.94 8.38 -8.65
CA ILE A 26 14.80 7.64 -9.18
C ILE A 26 14.77 7.86 -10.68
N GLN A 27 14.71 6.78 -11.43
CA GLN A 27 14.63 6.80 -12.88
C GLN A 27 13.46 5.94 -13.34
N SER A 28 12.65 6.44 -14.26
CA SER A 28 11.65 5.64 -14.94
C SER A 28 12.08 5.32 -16.37
N GLU A 29 11.69 4.14 -16.83
CA GLU A 29 11.80 3.75 -18.23
C GLU A 29 10.39 3.42 -18.72
N ALA A 30 9.92 4.20 -19.69
CA ALA A 30 8.65 3.95 -20.34
C ALA A 30 8.86 2.90 -21.45
N SER A 31 8.47 1.66 -21.16
CA SER A 31 8.33 0.58 -22.15
C SER A 31 6.87 0.11 -22.18
N ASN A 32 6.58 -1.10 -22.69
CA ASN A 32 5.24 -1.71 -22.58
C ASN A 32 4.79 -1.89 -21.11
N PHE A 33 5.72 -1.88 -20.16
CA PHE A 33 5.47 -1.78 -18.73
C PHE A 33 6.26 -0.61 -18.13
N GLN A 34 5.71 0.03 -17.10
CA GLN A 34 6.41 1.07 -16.36
C GLN A 34 7.41 0.42 -15.40
N ASN A 35 8.69 0.45 -15.76
CA ASN A 35 9.77 0.03 -14.87
C ASN A 35 10.32 1.27 -14.17
N ILE A 36 10.51 1.17 -12.86
CA ILE A 36 11.09 2.25 -12.06
C ILE A 36 12.30 1.72 -11.32
N TYR A 37 13.40 2.46 -11.38
CA TYR A 37 14.66 2.14 -10.73
C TYR A 37 14.92 3.15 -9.62
N PHE A 38 15.30 2.67 -8.45
CA PHE A 38 15.61 3.45 -7.26
C PHE A 38 17.05 3.15 -6.85
N ASP A 39 17.89 4.17 -6.80
CA ASP A 39 19.24 4.04 -6.24
C ASP A 39 19.17 4.34 -4.74
N LEU A 40 19.31 3.29 -3.94
CA LEU A 40 19.32 3.29 -2.50
C LEU A 40 20.76 3.40 -1.99
N LEU A 41 21.06 4.44 -1.23
CA LEU A 41 22.32 4.60 -0.54
C LEU A 41 22.18 4.05 0.88
N VAL A 42 23.01 3.06 1.21
CA VAL A 42 23.18 2.52 2.55
C VAL A 42 24.49 3.07 3.11
N ASN A 43 24.40 3.82 4.21
CA ASN A 43 25.56 4.23 4.98
C ASN A 43 25.60 3.38 6.26
N LEU A 44 26.68 2.64 6.45
CA LEU A 44 26.95 1.87 7.66
C LEU A 44 27.98 2.63 8.48
N ASP A 45 27.56 3.11 9.64
CA ASP A 45 28.45 3.68 10.63
C ASP A 45 29.31 2.57 11.23
N SER A 46 30.60 2.86 11.43
CA SER A 46 31.49 1.98 12.15
C SER A 46 31.81 2.58 13.51
N VAL A 47 31.74 1.77 14.57
CA VAL A 47 32.23 2.16 15.90
C VAL A 47 33.75 2.32 15.88
N ILE A 48 34.45 1.58 15.01
CA ILE A 48 35.91 1.62 14.84
C ILE A 48 36.23 1.49 13.35
N GLY A 49 36.67 2.59 12.71
CA GLY A 49 37.05 2.62 11.29
C GLY A 49 36.22 3.62 10.47
N GLU A 50 36.45 3.63 9.15
CA GLU A 50 35.74 4.53 8.24
C GLU A 50 34.32 4.01 7.94
N PRO A 51 33.31 4.89 7.88
CA PRO A 51 31.95 4.53 7.47
C PRO A 51 31.96 3.87 6.09
N THR A 52 31.21 2.78 5.94
CA THR A 52 31.07 2.11 4.65
C THR A 52 29.84 2.64 3.93
N LYS A 53 30.00 2.99 2.65
CA LYS A 53 28.91 3.46 1.80
C LYS A 53 28.71 2.49 0.65
N GLU A 54 27.49 1.98 0.53
CA GLU A 54 27.11 1.08 -0.56
C GLU A 54 25.90 1.66 -1.28
N THR A 55 25.92 1.61 -2.61
CA THR A 55 24.77 2.00 -3.43
C THR A 55 24.17 0.76 -4.08
N TRP A 56 22.89 0.57 -3.83
CA TRP A 56 22.08 -0.53 -4.31
C TRP A 56 21.00 -0.01 -5.24
N ARG A 57 20.85 -0.59 -6.43
CA ARG A 57 19.75 -0.32 -7.33
C ARG A 57 18.63 -1.31 -7.08
N LEU A 58 17.48 -0.80 -6.67
CA LEU A 58 16.21 -1.51 -6.61
C LEU A 58 15.45 -1.26 -7.91
N SER A 59 15.10 -2.33 -8.61
CA SER A 59 14.28 -2.30 -9.82
C SER A 59 12.86 -2.76 -9.47
N ALA A 60 11.86 -1.92 -9.70
CA ALA A 60 10.44 -2.23 -9.61
C ALA A 60 9.90 -2.50 -11.02
N ILE A 61 9.78 -3.78 -11.37
CA ILE A 61 9.40 -4.22 -12.71
C ILE A 61 7.87 -4.27 -12.81
N GLY A 62 7.31 -3.61 -13.82
CA GLY A 62 5.87 -3.45 -13.95
C GLY A 62 5.24 -2.75 -12.74
N CYS A 63 5.90 -1.68 -12.29
CA CYS A 63 5.43 -0.80 -11.22
C CYS A 63 4.05 -0.25 -11.56
N ASP A 64 3.13 -0.35 -10.60
CA ASP A 64 1.76 0.15 -10.69
C ASP A 64 1.61 1.44 -9.88
N PHE A 65 2.23 1.48 -8.71
CA PHE A 65 2.08 2.57 -7.77
C PHE A 65 3.33 2.73 -6.89
N MET A 66 3.62 3.97 -6.49
CA MET A 66 4.60 4.27 -5.45
C MET A 66 4.12 5.45 -4.60
N TYR A 67 4.44 5.42 -3.32
CA TYR A 67 4.05 6.46 -2.36
C TYR A 67 5.21 6.85 -1.46
N ASN A 68 5.33 8.15 -1.15
CA ASN A 68 6.35 8.74 -0.28
C ASN A 68 7.82 8.36 -0.58
N MET A 69 8.13 7.92 -1.80
CA MET A 69 9.48 7.54 -2.23
C MET A 69 10.41 8.71 -2.52
N LEU A 70 9.88 9.93 -2.66
CA LEU A 70 10.66 11.13 -3.04
C LEU A 70 11.40 11.79 -1.86
N GLY A 71 11.31 11.22 -0.65
CA GLY A 71 11.99 11.73 0.54
C GLY A 71 13.51 11.57 0.43
N LYS A 72 14.28 12.64 0.70
CA LYS A 72 15.75 12.58 0.76
C LYS A 72 16.26 11.68 1.90
N PHE A 73 15.46 11.53 2.95
CA PHE A 73 15.75 10.70 4.11
C PHE A 73 14.56 9.80 4.34
N PHE A 74 14.80 8.50 4.46
CA PHE A 74 13.74 7.55 4.74
C PHE A 74 13.54 7.36 6.24
N MET A 75 14.27 8.05 7.12
CA MET A 75 14.03 7.95 8.56
C MET A 75 12.56 8.26 8.92
N PRO A 76 11.90 7.43 9.76
CA PRO A 76 12.45 6.27 10.47
C PRO A 76 12.46 4.94 9.68
N TYR A 77 11.92 4.91 8.45
CA TYR A 77 11.73 3.77 7.53
C TYR A 77 13.02 3.17 6.94
N ILE A 78 13.87 2.61 7.80
CA ILE A 78 15.17 2.03 7.39
C ILE A 78 15.10 0.54 7.05
N GLN A 79 14.04 -0.16 7.44
CA GLN A 79 13.85 -1.59 7.18
C GLN A 79 12.98 -1.78 5.94
N LEU A 80 13.11 -2.90 5.23
CA LEU A 80 12.26 -3.23 4.09
C LEU A 80 11.46 -4.51 4.39
N LYS A 81 10.20 -4.55 3.97
CA LYS A 81 9.39 -5.78 3.99
C LYS A 81 8.67 -5.98 2.68
N LEU A 82 8.60 -7.23 2.22
CA LEU A 82 7.97 -7.62 0.97
C LEU A 82 6.74 -8.48 1.26
N HIS A 83 5.59 -8.09 0.69
CA HIS A 83 4.33 -8.78 0.90
C HIS A 83 3.65 -9.13 -0.43
N LYS A 84 3.14 -10.35 -0.52
CA LYS A 84 2.26 -10.81 -1.60
C LYS A 84 0.79 -10.83 -1.20
N ASP A 85 0.52 -10.96 0.10
CA ASP A 85 -0.80 -10.85 0.71
C ASP A 85 -0.76 -9.74 1.76
N HIS A 86 -1.32 -8.59 1.41
CA HIS A 86 -1.35 -7.40 2.25
C HIS A 86 -2.48 -6.46 1.76
N PRO A 87 -3.14 -5.67 2.64
CA PRO A 87 -4.21 -4.78 2.22
C PRO A 87 -3.88 -3.86 1.04
N LEU A 88 -2.62 -3.41 0.94
CA LEU A 88 -2.15 -2.59 -0.19
C LEU A 88 -2.35 -3.24 -1.57
N VAL A 89 -2.27 -4.57 -1.67
CA VAL A 89 -2.37 -5.28 -2.96
C VAL A 89 -3.76 -5.85 -3.22
N TRP A 90 -4.70 -5.75 -2.28
CA TRP A 90 -6.02 -6.38 -2.43
C TRP A 90 -6.78 -5.88 -3.67
N HIS A 91 -6.62 -4.62 -4.06
CA HIS A 91 -7.27 -4.07 -5.25
C HIS A 91 -6.81 -4.71 -6.56
N ASN A 92 -5.60 -5.25 -6.57
CA ASN A 92 -4.96 -5.83 -7.75
C ASN A 92 -4.97 -7.36 -7.69
N ASN A 93 -4.85 -7.94 -6.50
CA ASN A 93 -4.61 -9.37 -6.31
C ASN A 93 -5.85 -10.13 -5.80
N SER A 94 -6.90 -9.44 -5.36
CA SER A 94 -8.06 -10.11 -4.76
C SER A 94 -9.34 -9.88 -5.55
N LYS A 95 -10.34 -10.74 -5.30
CA LYS A 95 -11.68 -10.57 -5.87
C LYS A 95 -12.28 -9.25 -5.42
N MET A 96 -12.89 -8.56 -6.35
CA MET A 96 -13.56 -7.30 -6.11
C MET A 96 -15.07 -7.54 -6.10
N VAL A 97 -15.76 -6.88 -5.19
CA VAL A 97 -17.23 -6.90 -5.09
C VAL A 97 -17.72 -5.60 -5.69
N GLU A 98 -18.49 -5.70 -6.77
CA GLU A 98 -19.26 -4.58 -7.28
C GLU A 98 -20.63 -4.60 -6.61
N CYS A 99 -20.96 -3.51 -5.93
CA CYS A 99 -22.19 -3.37 -5.19
C CYS A 99 -22.84 -2.02 -5.44
N LYS A 100 -24.14 -1.96 -5.22
CA LYS A 100 -24.93 -0.74 -5.25
C LYS A 100 -25.51 -0.50 -3.88
N LEU A 101 -25.22 0.65 -3.31
CA LEU A 101 -25.82 1.13 -2.08
C LEU A 101 -27.08 1.92 -2.45
N VAL A 102 -28.23 1.55 -1.88
CA VAL A 102 -29.53 2.20 -2.16
C VAL A 102 -30.13 2.73 -0.86
N GLY A 103 -30.63 3.96 -0.91
CA GLY A 103 -31.15 4.66 0.26
C GLY A 103 -30.17 5.68 0.83
N PHE A 104 -30.60 6.36 1.90
CA PHE A 104 -29.85 7.45 2.50
C PHE A 104 -29.79 7.24 4.02
N PRO A 105 -28.60 7.28 4.64
CA PRO A 105 -28.52 7.20 6.09
C PRO A 105 -29.13 8.45 6.71
N GLU A 106 -29.98 8.28 7.72
CA GLU A 106 -30.57 9.40 8.46
C GLU A 106 -29.49 10.32 9.05
N ASN A 107 -28.37 9.74 9.50
CA ASN A 107 -27.18 10.45 9.95
C ASN A 107 -25.95 10.08 9.10
N GLN A 108 -25.65 10.89 8.11
CA GLN A 108 -24.51 10.68 7.20
C GLN A 108 -23.16 10.67 7.93
N ASN A 109 -22.97 11.55 8.92
CA ASN A 109 -21.70 11.65 9.65
C ASN A 109 -21.42 10.38 10.44
N LEU A 110 -22.45 9.82 11.07
CA LEU A 110 -22.33 8.55 11.80
C LEU A 110 -22.03 7.40 10.82
N PHE A 111 -22.75 7.32 9.70
CA PHE A 111 -22.50 6.31 8.67
C PHE A 111 -21.04 6.37 8.16
N LEU A 112 -20.55 7.55 7.79
CA LEU A 112 -19.18 7.72 7.31
C LEU A 112 -18.14 7.42 8.38
N GLY A 113 -18.42 7.76 9.64
CA GLY A 113 -17.59 7.39 10.78
C GLY A 113 -17.47 5.87 10.94
N ASP A 114 -18.60 5.15 10.90
CA ASP A 114 -18.62 3.70 11.01
C ASP A 114 -17.89 3.02 9.84
N VAL A 115 -18.10 3.51 8.61
CA VAL A 115 -17.36 3.04 7.41
C VAL A 115 -15.86 3.25 7.59
N TYR A 116 -15.44 4.45 8.03
CA TYR A 116 -14.04 4.74 8.31
C TYR A 116 -13.44 3.77 9.33
N TYR A 117 -14.13 3.53 10.45
CA TYR A 117 -13.67 2.59 11.47
C TYR A 117 -13.60 1.14 10.98
N ALA A 118 -14.53 0.69 10.12
CA ALA A 118 -14.45 -0.64 9.52
C ALA A 118 -13.23 -0.79 8.61
N TYR A 119 -12.97 0.20 7.75
CA TYR A 119 -11.76 0.21 6.91
C TYR A 119 -10.49 0.21 7.76
N LEU A 120 -10.47 1.00 8.83
CA LEU A 120 -9.36 1.06 9.77
C LEU A 120 -9.10 -0.30 10.43
N LYS A 121 -10.16 -0.99 10.86
CA LYS A 121 -10.07 -2.29 11.54
C LYS A 121 -9.59 -3.40 10.62
N VAL A 122 -10.10 -3.44 9.39
CA VAL A 122 -9.82 -4.55 8.45
C VAL A 122 -8.52 -4.32 7.68
N SER A 123 -8.32 -3.12 7.13
CA SER A 123 -7.16 -2.81 6.28
C SER A 123 -6.01 -2.13 7.03
N ARG A 124 -6.19 -1.79 8.32
CA ARG A 124 -5.17 -1.10 9.12
C ARG A 124 -4.70 0.21 8.49
N ASN A 125 -5.65 0.99 7.95
CA ASN A 125 -5.43 2.27 7.26
C ASN A 125 -4.68 2.19 5.91
N TRP A 126 -4.33 1.00 5.44
CA TRP A 126 -3.68 0.82 4.13
C TRP A 126 -4.64 1.03 2.95
N ILE A 127 -5.94 0.79 3.16
CA ILE A 127 -7.01 1.21 2.25
C ILE A 127 -7.82 2.28 2.97
N GLN A 128 -7.93 3.46 2.38
CA GLN A 128 -8.71 4.55 2.96
C GLN A 128 -10.15 4.52 2.46
N ALA A 129 -11.11 4.60 3.38
CA ALA A 129 -12.53 4.69 3.04
C ALA A 129 -12.84 5.87 2.10
N SER A 130 -12.13 7.00 2.27
CA SER A 130 -12.25 8.18 1.43
C SER A 130 -11.95 7.90 -0.04
N ARG A 131 -11.17 6.86 -0.36
CA ARG A 131 -10.87 6.48 -1.74
C ARG A 131 -12.09 5.86 -2.43
N ASP A 132 -12.80 4.98 -1.73
CA ASP A 132 -13.93 4.25 -2.31
C ASP A 132 -15.25 5.02 -2.15
N PHE A 133 -15.36 5.86 -1.10
CA PHE A 133 -16.54 6.67 -0.78
C PHE A 133 -16.39 8.16 -1.16
N PHE A 134 -15.41 8.52 -2.01
CA PHE A 134 -15.00 9.91 -2.28
C PHE A 134 -16.13 10.86 -2.75
N ALA A 135 -17.19 10.34 -3.35
CA ALA A 135 -18.29 11.12 -3.92
C ALA A 135 -19.67 10.76 -3.34
N ILE A 136 -19.70 10.13 -2.15
CA ILE A 136 -20.93 9.62 -1.55
C ILE A 136 -22.01 10.71 -1.37
N GLU A 137 -21.63 11.91 -0.94
CA GLU A 137 -22.57 13.03 -0.80
C GLU A 137 -23.22 13.42 -2.13
N TYR A 138 -22.44 13.40 -3.22
CA TYR A 138 -22.95 13.71 -4.55
C TYR A 138 -23.84 12.59 -5.08
N ALA A 139 -23.41 11.34 -4.93
CA ALA A 139 -24.15 10.16 -5.39
C ALA A 139 -25.55 10.10 -4.76
N PHE A 140 -25.64 10.34 -3.45
CA PHE A 140 -26.91 10.35 -2.74
C PHE A 140 -27.84 11.49 -3.17
N LYS A 141 -27.34 12.73 -3.28
CA LYS A 141 -28.17 13.89 -3.66
C LYS A 141 -28.79 13.75 -5.06
N LYS A 142 -28.11 13.06 -5.98
CA LYS A 142 -28.53 12.99 -7.38
C LYS A 142 -29.39 11.77 -7.70
N ASN A 143 -29.00 10.60 -7.18
CA ASN A 143 -29.51 9.31 -7.66
C ASN A 143 -30.13 8.43 -6.56
N GLY A 144 -30.09 8.87 -5.29
CA GLY A 144 -30.51 8.05 -4.15
C GLY A 144 -29.75 6.72 -4.00
N SER A 145 -28.63 6.57 -4.72
CA SER A 145 -27.82 5.37 -4.76
C SER A 145 -26.40 5.64 -5.21
N MET A 146 -25.48 4.74 -4.85
CA MET A 146 -24.06 4.79 -5.17
C MET A 146 -23.57 3.42 -5.62
N ASN A 147 -22.88 3.35 -6.75
CA ASN A 147 -22.11 2.16 -7.12
C ASN A 147 -20.74 2.21 -6.45
N LEU A 148 -20.28 1.06 -5.98
CA LEU A 148 -19.08 0.91 -5.21
C LEU A 148 -18.37 -0.39 -5.63
N THR A 149 -17.05 -0.33 -5.78
CA THR A 149 -16.21 -1.51 -5.99
C THR A 149 -15.20 -1.59 -4.87
N ILE A 150 -15.24 -2.67 -4.08
CA ILE A 150 -14.38 -2.87 -2.90
C ILE A 150 -13.76 -4.27 -2.91
N PRO A 151 -12.61 -4.47 -2.25
CA PRO A 151 -12.06 -5.81 -2.06
C PRO A 151 -13.00 -6.67 -1.24
N MET A 152 -13.07 -7.96 -1.58
CA MET A 152 -13.91 -8.94 -0.90
C MET A 152 -13.75 -8.94 0.62
N GLN A 153 -12.53 -8.69 1.12
CA GLN A 153 -12.18 -8.62 2.53
C GLN A 153 -12.96 -7.53 3.29
N LEU A 154 -13.41 -6.47 2.61
CA LEU A 154 -14.18 -5.38 3.20
C LEU A 154 -15.70 -5.61 3.15
N LYS A 155 -16.18 -6.54 2.30
CA LYS A 155 -17.60 -6.74 2.00
C LYS A 155 -18.46 -6.86 3.25
N THR A 156 -18.19 -7.86 4.09
CA THR A 156 -18.99 -8.19 5.28
C THR A 156 -19.12 -7.00 6.23
N SER A 157 -18.04 -6.25 6.41
CA SER A 157 -18.02 -5.08 7.30
C SER A 157 -18.86 -3.94 6.72
N VAL A 158 -18.72 -3.66 5.42
CA VAL A 158 -19.49 -2.61 4.74
C VAL A 158 -20.98 -2.96 4.71
N GLU A 159 -21.33 -4.20 4.35
CA GLU A 159 -22.71 -4.69 4.31
C GLU A 159 -23.38 -4.58 5.69
N THR A 160 -22.67 -4.94 6.76
CA THR A 160 -23.17 -4.82 8.14
C THR A 160 -23.45 -3.37 8.50
N ILE A 161 -22.56 -2.44 8.13
CA ILE A 161 -22.76 -1.01 8.40
C ILE A 161 -23.95 -0.48 7.60
N CYS A 162 -24.05 -0.80 6.31
CA CYS A 162 -25.19 -0.43 5.49
C CYS A 162 -26.52 -0.87 6.14
N LYS A 163 -26.60 -2.14 6.59
CA LYS A 163 -27.77 -2.66 7.29
C LYS A 163 -28.11 -1.86 8.56
N ASN A 164 -27.11 -1.54 9.38
CA ASN A 164 -27.31 -0.76 10.61
C ASN A 164 -27.84 0.65 10.34
N HIS A 165 -27.50 1.22 9.19
CA HIS A 165 -27.92 2.55 8.75
C HIS A 165 -29.10 2.54 7.78
N GLN A 166 -29.81 1.41 7.66
CA GLN A 166 -30.97 1.24 6.78
C GLN A 166 -30.67 1.54 5.29
N ILE A 167 -29.43 1.32 4.88
CA ILE A 167 -28.99 1.37 3.49
C ILE A 167 -29.03 -0.05 2.96
N GLU A 168 -29.69 -0.24 1.82
CA GLU A 168 -29.68 -1.52 1.13
C GLU A 168 -28.34 -1.71 0.41
N PHE A 169 -27.68 -2.83 0.69
CA PHE A 169 -26.46 -3.25 0.02
C PHE A 169 -26.81 -4.32 -1.02
N VAL A 170 -26.75 -3.97 -2.31
CA VAL A 170 -27.10 -4.87 -3.41
C VAL A 170 -25.81 -5.37 -4.06
N ASP A 171 -25.55 -6.68 -3.99
CA ASP A 171 -24.52 -7.33 -4.77
C ASP A 171 -24.89 -7.26 -6.26
N VAL A 172 -24.09 -6.57 -7.07
CA VAL A 172 -24.30 -6.46 -8.52
C VAL A 172 -23.52 -7.57 -9.23
N SER A 173 -22.25 -7.72 -8.89
CA SER A 173 -21.40 -8.74 -9.48
C SER A 173 -20.18 -9.03 -8.61
N LEU A 174 -19.61 -10.23 -8.79
CA LEU A 174 -18.26 -10.53 -8.34
C LEU A 174 -17.34 -10.37 -9.54
N LEU A 175 -16.44 -9.40 -9.44
CA LEU A 175 -15.41 -9.19 -10.43
C LEU A 175 -14.15 -9.92 -9.99
N GLU A 176 -13.51 -10.63 -10.91
CA GLU A 176 -12.08 -10.86 -10.77
C GLU A 176 -11.38 -9.49 -10.72
N SER A 177 -10.19 -9.40 -10.14
CA SER A 177 -9.54 -8.11 -9.91
C SER A 177 -9.53 -7.26 -11.19
N GLN A 178 -9.80 -5.94 -11.06
CA GLN A 178 -10.01 -5.03 -12.19
C GLN A 178 -8.76 -4.78 -13.06
N SER A 179 -7.71 -5.60 -12.95
CA SER A 179 -6.53 -5.42 -13.77
C SER A 179 -6.80 -5.89 -15.20
N THR A 180 -6.60 -4.99 -16.15
CA THR A 180 -6.44 -5.23 -17.60
C THR A 180 -5.25 -6.15 -17.96
N SER A 181 -4.67 -6.87 -16.99
CA SER A 181 -3.67 -7.92 -17.18
C SER A 181 -3.47 -8.67 -15.85
N ASP A 182 -3.28 -9.99 -15.88
CA ASP A 182 -2.88 -10.88 -14.77
C ASP A 182 -1.67 -10.36 -13.94
N LYS A 183 -1.81 -9.29 -13.16
CA LYS A 183 -0.72 -8.75 -12.33
C LYS A 183 -0.94 -9.17 -10.89
N GLU A 184 -0.35 -10.30 -10.50
CA GLU A 184 -0.03 -10.54 -9.09
C GLU A 184 1.03 -9.51 -8.67
N LEU A 185 0.59 -8.41 -8.06
CA LEU A 185 1.49 -7.38 -7.54
C LEU A 185 2.06 -7.79 -6.18
N GLN A 186 3.20 -7.23 -5.84
CA GLN A 186 3.87 -7.34 -4.55
C GLN A 186 4.00 -5.93 -3.97
N ALA A 187 3.84 -5.81 -2.66
CA ALA A 187 4.10 -4.58 -1.93
C ALA A 187 5.46 -4.64 -1.26
N LEU A 188 6.37 -3.73 -1.64
CA LEU A 188 7.60 -3.46 -0.89
C LEU A 188 7.36 -2.24 -0.02
N ILE A 189 7.41 -2.41 1.29
CA ILE A 189 7.14 -1.37 2.29
C ILE A 189 8.44 -1.03 3.02
N PHE A 190 8.74 0.26 3.12
CA PHE A 190 9.82 0.77 3.96
C PHE A 190 9.25 1.04 5.36
N THR A 191 9.82 0.41 6.37
CA THR A 191 9.23 0.31 7.71
C THR A 191 10.28 0.47 8.81
N ASN A 192 9.78 0.51 10.04
CA ASN A 192 10.55 0.43 11.26
C ASN A 192 9.65 -0.23 12.31
N ASP A 193 9.95 -1.45 12.73
CA ASP A 193 9.05 -2.23 13.59
C ASP A 193 8.78 -1.57 14.95
N TYR A 194 9.65 -0.66 15.40
CA TYR A 194 9.51 0.05 16.67
C TYR A 194 8.72 1.36 16.57
N ILE A 195 8.71 2.00 15.41
CA ILE A 195 8.18 3.36 15.23
C ILE A 195 7.06 3.41 14.19
N SER A 196 7.21 2.66 13.10
CA SER A 196 6.35 2.68 11.93
C SER A 196 6.17 1.29 11.30
N PRO A 197 5.61 0.33 12.05
CA PRO A 197 5.48 -1.06 11.59
C PRO A 197 4.58 -1.16 10.35
N ASP A 198 4.79 -2.18 9.54
CA ASP A 198 3.99 -2.49 8.34
C ASP A 198 2.54 -2.94 8.66
N GLY A 199 2.27 -3.29 9.91
CA GLY A 199 0.92 -3.68 10.36
C GLY A 199 -0.12 -2.55 10.39
N PHE A 200 0.27 -1.28 10.22
CA PHE A 200 -0.64 -0.14 10.17
C PHE A 200 -0.06 1.03 9.37
N ASN A 201 -0.85 1.59 8.45
CA ASN A 201 -0.41 2.71 7.62
C ASN A 201 -0.39 4.03 8.40
N ILE A 202 0.80 4.60 8.57
CA ILE A 202 1.03 5.97 9.06
C ILE A 202 1.76 6.83 8.01
N GLY A 203 1.79 6.40 6.76
CA GLY A 203 2.43 7.12 5.65
C GLY A 203 3.80 6.59 5.25
N GLN A 204 4.08 5.31 5.54
CA GLN A 204 5.31 4.61 5.14
C GLN A 204 5.51 4.72 3.61
N PRO A 205 6.76 4.95 3.14
CA PRO A 205 7.10 4.78 1.74
C PRO A 205 6.86 3.34 1.30
N HIS A 206 6.29 3.17 0.12
CA HIS A 206 6.04 1.83 -0.42
C HIS A 206 5.91 1.86 -1.94
N ILE A 207 6.12 0.68 -2.55
CA ILE A 207 6.03 0.45 -3.99
C ILE A 207 5.16 -0.78 -4.23
N LEU A 208 4.27 -0.71 -5.22
CA LEU A 208 3.52 -1.84 -5.76
C LEU A 208 4.05 -2.16 -7.16
N ALA A 209 4.57 -3.36 -7.34
CA ALA A 209 5.13 -3.81 -8.62
C ALA A 209 4.94 -5.32 -8.79
N LYS A 210 5.06 -5.85 -10.02
CA LYS A 210 4.99 -7.30 -10.25
C LYS A 210 6.16 -8.03 -9.61
N GLN A 211 7.33 -7.42 -9.66
CA GLN A 211 8.58 -8.02 -9.22
C GLN A 211 9.55 -6.93 -8.76
N PHE A 212 10.37 -7.28 -7.78
CA PHE A 212 11.50 -6.49 -7.33
C PHE A 212 12.80 -7.22 -7.60
N GLU A 213 13.80 -6.49 -8.08
CA GLU A 213 15.17 -6.97 -8.22
C GLU A 213 16.13 -6.00 -7.55
N LEU A 214 17.25 -6.51 -7.03
CA LEU A 214 18.25 -5.70 -6.37
C LEU A 214 19.64 -6.00 -6.92
N LYS A 215 20.43 -4.95 -7.13
CA LYS A 215 21.82 -5.06 -7.58
C LYS A 215 22.69 -4.01 -6.92
N ARG A 216 23.85 -4.42 -6.39
CA ARG A 216 24.89 -3.47 -5.96
C ARG A 216 25.48 -2.75 -7.18
N ILE A 217 25.56 -1.43 -7.12
CA ILE A 217 26.12 -0.60 -8.20
C ILE A 217 27.33 0.23 -7.76
N LYS A 218 27.58 0.38 -6.46
CA LYS A 218 28.80 0.98 -5.91
C LYS A 218 29.08 0.48 -4.49
#